data_AF-A0A7C9G3C0-F1
#
_entry.id   AF-A0A7C9G3C0-F1
#
_cell.length_a   1.000
_cell.length_b   1.000
_cell.length_c   1.000
_cell.angle_alpha   90.00
_cell.angle_beta   90.00
_cell.angle_gamma   90.00
#
_symmetry.space_group_name_H-M   'P 1'
#
loop_
_entity.id
_entity.type
_entity.pdbx_description
1 polymer ?
#
loop_
_entity_poly.entity_id
_entity_poly.type
_entity_poly.pdbx_seq_one_letter_code
_entity_poly.pdbx_strand_id
1 'polypeptide(L)'
;MLDDDRSYEFSLKGQFSGSFYDLLRTRFMISNATIQQYFDKKIQTTFISLPNDYEKVSKLLNSQAKLLGKIIAPTKSAYLAYLQSIGLTEQTTLNIVDLGYSGTIQKLLSLLLEKPSNGHYLIASKPGLNYVYGQTAAMKGYLKESVSMGDGYLPLDRSMFLEALLTSPNGQFQDIRHSPLPHGDFEYYYGRKVNAQKYIHELEQVMQGAIDYVIHAAKHQVSFTANEVEQTLNQHVAKPNMIPRALWPLFTIDDDVAGNGTVDPLQFFGLR
;
A
#
# COMPACT_ATOMS: atom_id res chain seq x y z
N MET A 1 -10.09 8.78 -4.45
CA MET A 1 -10.21 10.25 -4.56
C MET A 1 -10.05 10.71 -6.01
N LEU A 2 -10.70 10.04 -6.96
CA LEU A 2 -10.59 10.38 -8.39
C LEU A 2 -11.35 11.66 -8.78
N ASP A 3 -12.12 12.20 -7.85
CA ASP A 3 -12.90 13.43 -7.95
C ASP A 3 -12.14 14.65 -7.38
N ASP A 4 -10.91 14.46 -6.91
CA ASP A 4 -10.07 15.49 -6.28
C ASP A 4 -8.69 15.52 -6.97
N ASP A 5 -8.43 16.57 -7.74
CA ASP A 5 -7.24 16.71 -8.57
C ASP A 5 -5.95 16.84 -7.74
N ARG A 6 -6.07 17.37 -6.51
CA ARG A 6 -5.00 17.41 -5.51
C ARG A 6 -4.42 16.03 -5.22
N SER A 7 -5.21 14.96 -5.41
CA SER A 7 -4.75 13.59 -5.15
C SER A 7 -3.82 13.03 -6.23
N TYR A 8 -3.83 13.61 -7.44
CA TYR A 8 -3.18 13.01 -8.61
C TYR A 8 -1.66 12.94 -8.49
N GLU A 9 -1.03 13.90 -7.82
CA GLU A 9 0.42 13.87 -7.57
C GLU A 9 0.86 12.63 -6.76
N PHE A 10 -0.08 12.06 -5.99
CA PHE A 10 0.13 10.86 -5.18
C PHE A 10 -0.36 9.62 -5.92
N SER A 11 -1.56 9.66 -6.51
CA SER A 11 -2.21 8.48 -7.09
C SER A 11 -1.74 8.13 -8.52
N LEU A 12 -1.17 9.09 -9.25
CA LEU A 12 -0.52 8.85 -10.55
C LEU A 12 0.99 8.64 -10.43
N LYS A 13 1.52 8.63 -9.21
CA LYS A 13 2.93 8.35 -8.95
C LYS A 13 3.23 6.88 -9.24
N GLY A 14 4.43 6.62 -9.77
CA GLY A 14 4.89 5.28 -10.13
C GLY A 14 4.69 4.96 -11.62
N GLN A 15 5.47 3.99 -12.11
CA GLN A 15 5.45 3.61 -13.52
C GLN A 15 4.13 2.94 -13.89
N PHE A 16 3.66 3.18 -15.11
CA PHE A 16 2.53 2.49 -15.71
C PHE A 16 2.64 2.60 -17.23
N SER A 17 2.26 1.53 -17.94
CA SER A 17 2.20 1.53 -19.40
C SER A 17 1.01 0.69 -19.83
N GLY A 18 0.06 1.30 -20.56
CA GLY A 18 -1.17 0.62 -20.94
C GLY A 18 -2.23 1.59 -21.46
N SER A 19 -3.44 1.09 -21.67
CA SER A 19 -4.57 1.93 -22.06
C SER A 19 -5.15 2.68 -20.85
N PHE A 20 -5.95 3.74 -21.09
CA PHE A 20 -6.70 4.40 -20.03
C PHE A 20 -7.69 3.45 -19.35
N TYR A 21 -8.26 2.50 -20.11
CA TYR A 21 -9.04 1.40 -19.55
C TYR A 21 -8.22 0.60 -18.53
N ASP A 22 -6.99 0.22 -18.89
CA ASP A 22 -6.11 -0.54 -17.98
C ASP A 22 -5.76 0.27 -16.74
N LEU A 23 -5.49 1.58 -16.87
CA LEU A 23 -5.19 2.45 -15.73
C LEU A 23 -6.36 2.49 -14.74
N LEU A 24 -7.58 2.72 -15.23
CA LEU A 24 -8.78 2.75 -14.38
C LEU A 24 -9.03 1.40 -13.70
N ARG A 25 -8.79 0.30 -14.43
CA ARG A 25 -9.02 -1.06 -13.94
C ARG A 25 -7.98 -1.49 -12.90
N THR A 26 -6.68 -1.29 -13.16
CA THR A 26 -5.62 -1.85 -12.31
C THR A 26 -5.17 -0.92 -11.20
N ARG A 27 -5.11 0.40 -11.44
CA ARG A 27 -4.65 1.35 -10.42
C ARG A 27 -5.78 1.89 -9.57
N PHE A 28 -6.95 2.08 -10.17
CA PHE A 28 -8.11 2.66 -9.51
C PHE A 28 -9.23 1.65 -9.22
N MET A 29 -9.05 0.38 -9.59
CA MET A 29 -9.98 -0.72 -9.31
C MET A 29 -11.41 -0.47 -9.78
N ILE A 30 -11.59 0.31 -10.86
CA ILE A 30 -12.91 0.51 -11.45
C ILE A 30 -13.28 -0.73 -12.28
N SER A 31 -14.49 -1.26 -12.09
CA SER A 31 -14.96 -2.46 -12.78
C SER A 31 -15.04 -2.27 -14.31
N ASN A 32 -14.82 -3.35 -15.06
CA ASN A 32 -14.94 -3.33 -16.53
C ASN A 32 -16.31 -2.85 -17.00
N ALA A 33 -17.38 -3.29 -16.33
CA ALA A 33 -18.76 -2.90 -16.65
C ALA A 33 -18.95 -1.39 -16.49
N THR A 34 -18.44 -0.82 -15.38
CA THR A 34 -18.47 0.62 -15.15
C THR A 34 -17.67 1.38 -16.20
N ILE A 35 -16.45 0.94 -16.53
CA ILE A 35 -15.61 1.63 -17.52
C ILE A 35 -16.30 1.61 -18.90
N GLN A 36 -16.85 0.47 -19.31
CA GLN A 36 -17.53 0.32 -20.60
C GLN A 36 -18.83 1.11 -20.69
N GLN A 37 -19.56 1.23 -19.57
CA GLN A 37 -20.81 1.98 -19.52
C GLN A 37 -20.61 3.49 -19.62
N TYR A 38 -19.54 4.02 -19.00
CA TYR A 38 -19.41 5.45 -18.76
C TYR A 38 -18.34 6.16 -19.59
N PHE A 39 -17.43 5.44 -20.24
CA PHE A 39 -16.37 6.05 -21.05
C PHE A 39 -16.49 5.61 -22.50
N ASP A 40 -16.29 6.53 -23.44
CA ASP A 40 -16.28 6.19 -24.86
C ASP A 40 -15.09 5.31 -25.24
N LYS A 41 -15.28 4.42 -26.22
CA LYS A 41 -14.24 3.49 -26.69
C LYS A 41 -12.93 4.19 -27.08
N LYS A 42 -13.02 5.40 -27.67
CA LYS A 42 -11.86 6.22 -28.04
C LYS A 42 -11.02 6.62 -26.82
N ILE A 43 -11.68 7.00 -25.72
CA ILE A 43 -11.00 7.34 -24.47
C ILE A 43 -10.39 6.09 -23.86
N GLN A 44 -11.16 4.99 -23.78
CA GLN A 44 -10.70 3.71 -23.23
C GLN A 44 -9.40 3.21 -23.89
N THR A 45 -9.29 3.28 -25.21
CA THR A 45 -8.12 2.80 -25.98
C THR A 45 -6.95 3.79 -26.01
N THR A 46 -7.05 4.94 -25.35
CA THR A 46 -5.95 5.91 -25.32
C THR A 46 -4.76 5.32 -24.57
N PHE A 47 -3.63 5.18 -25.26
CA PHE A 47 -2.39 4.71 -24.65
C PHE A 47 -1.79 5.78 -23.72
N ILE A 48 -1.27 5.34 -22.58
CA ILE A 48 -0.71 6.14 -21.50
C ILE A 48 0.58 5.49 -21.01
N SER A 49 1.60 6.32 -20.80
CA SER A 49 2.84 5.95 -20.11
C SER A 49 3.15 6.92 -18.97
N LEU A 50 3.03 6.48 -17.72
CA LEU A 50 3.41 7.27 -16.55
C LEU A 50 4.89 7.00 -16.18
N PRO A 51 5.66 8.04 -15.78
CA PRO A 51 5.20 9.40 -15.48
C PRO A 51 5.10 10.36 -16.69
N ASN A 52 5.54 9.96 -17.88
CA ASN A 52 5.67 10.85 -19.05
C ASN A 52 4.36 11.54 -19.45
N ASP A 53 3.24 10.84 -19.33
CA ASP A 53 1.90 11.32 -19.67
C ASP A 53 1.13 11.93 -18.49
N TYR A 54 1.78 12.27 -17.36
CA TYR A 54 1.11 12.79 -16.16
C TYR A 54 0.10 13.89 -16.47
N GLU A 55 0.51 14.95 -17.17
CA GLU A 55 -0.35 16.08 -17.51
C GLU A 55 -1.54 15.68 -18.39
N LYS A 56 -1.32 14.77 -19.34
CA LYS A 56 -2.36 14.25 -20.22
C LYS A 56 -3.40 13.46 -19.42
N VAL A 57 -2.96 12.60 -18.51
CA VAL A 57 -3.83 11.78 -17.66
C VAL A 57 -4.60 12.65 -16.67
N SER A 58 -3.93 13.59 -15.99
CA SER A 58 -4.55 14.52 -15.06
C SER A 58 -5.66 15.34 -15.72
N LYS A 59 -5.43 15.86 -16.94
CA LYS A 59 -6.46 16.55 -17.73
C LYS A 59 -7.63 15.65 -18.09
N LEU A 60 -7.35 14.40 -18.48
CA LEU A 60 -8.39 13.44 -18.82
C LEU A 60 -9.26 13.10 -17.61
N LEU A 61 -8.66 12.78 -16.46
CA LEU A 61 -9.39 12.54 -15.21
C LEU A 61 -10.21 13.76 -14.79
N ASN A 62 -9.63 14.97 -14.84
CA ASN A 62 -10.34 16.20 -14.51
C ASN A 62 -11.53 16.49 -15.43
N SER A 63 -11.39 16.24 -16.73
CA SER A 63 -12.53 16.37 -17.67
C SER A 63 -13.70 15.44 -17.31
N GLN A 64 -13.43 14.36 -16.59
CA GLN A 64 -14.40 13.34 -16.18
C GLN A 64 -14.69 13.38 -14.67
N ALA A 65 -14.21 14.39 -13.93
CA ALA A 65 -14.27 14.41 -12.47
C ALA A 65 -15.69 14.29 -11.91
N LYS A 66 -16.68 14.95 -12.53
CA LYS A 66 -18.09 14.84 -12.12
C LYS A 66 -18.63 13.42 -12.27
N LEU A 67 -18.26 12.73 -13.34
CA LEU A 67 -18.66 11.36 -13.59
C LEU A 67 -17.95 10.40 -12.63
N LEU A 68 -16.64 10.55 -12.48
CA LEU A 68 -15.82 9.77 -11.55
C LEU A 68 -16.32 9.93 -10.11
N GLY A 69 -16.68 11.15 -9.70
CA GLY A 69 -17.29 11.42 -8.40
C GLY A 69 -18.57 10.62 -8.17
N LYS A 70 -19.46 10.52 -9.17
CA LYS A 70 -20.66 9.67 -9.07
C LYS A 70 -20.31 8.18 -8.95
N ILE A 71 -19.33 7.71 -9.73
CA ILE A 71 -18.89 6.31 -9.72
C ILE A 71 -18.35 5.91 -8.35
N ILE A 72 -17.52 6.77 -7.74
CA ILE A 72 -16.85 6.45 -6.47
C ILE A 72 -17.65 6.88 -5.23
N ALA A 73 -18.73 7.65 -5.38
CA ALA A 73 -19.49 8.20 -4.25
C ALA A 73 -19.88 7.15 -3.21
N PRO A 74 -20.40 5.95 -3.57
CA PRO A 74 -20.78 4.97 -2.55
C PRO A 74 -19.56 4.38 -1.83
N THR A 75 -18.41 4.24 -2.49
CA THR A 75 -17.14 3.81 -1.86
C THR A 75 -16.65 4.87 -0.90
N LYS A 76 -16.63 6.14 -1.34
CA LYS A 76 -16.19 7.28 -0.54
C LYS A 76 -17.03 7.44 0.72
N SER A 77 -18.36 7.30 0.59
CA SER A 77 -19.30 7.33 1.72
C SER A 77 -19.00 6.22 2.73
N ALA A 78 -18.91 4.97 2.26
CA ALA A 78 -18.64 3.83 3.14
C ALA A 78 -17.26 3.92 3.81
N TYR A 79 -16.24 4.36 3.07
CA TYR A 79 -14.89 4.52 3.62
C TYR A 79 -14.84 5.61 4.69
N LEU A 80 -15.46 6.78 4.47
CA LEU A 80 -15.52 7.84 5.48
C LEU A 80 -16.28 7.39 6.74
N ALA A 81 -17.40 6.67 6.57
CA ALA A 81 -18.14 6.09 7.68
C ALA A 81 -17.30 5.04 8.45
N TYR A 82 -16.51 4.23 7.75
CA TYR A 82 -15.57 3.29 8.38
C TYR A 82 -14.51 4.03 9.20
N LEU A 83 -13.87 5.06 8.62
CA LEU A 83 -12.88 5.88 9.35
C LEU A 83 -13.50 6.55 10.59
N GLN A 84 -14.77 6.94 10.53
CA GLN A 84 -15.50 7.44 11.67
C GLN A 84 -15.75 6.36 12.73
N SER A 85 -16.15 5.15 12.32
CA SER A 85 -16.44 4.04 13.24
C SER A 85 -15.24 3.60 14.08
N ILE A 86 -14.02 3.78 13.54
CA ILE A 86 -12.77 3.49 14.27
C ILE A 86 -12.21 4.71 15.01
N GLY A 87 -12.97 5.82 15.08
CA GLY A 87 -12.59 7.05 15.79
C GLY A 87 -11.50 7.89 15.10
N LEU A 88 -11.11 7.56 13.85
CA LEU A 88 -10.04 8.28 13.15
C LEU A 88 -10.46 9.72 12.79
N THR A 89 -11.73 9.92 12.45
CA THR A 89 -12.27 11.26 12.14
C THR A 89 -12.42 12.16 13.35
N GLU A 90 -12.23 11.67 14.57
CA GLU A 90 -12.28 12.46 15.80
C GLU A 90 -10.89 12.99 16.20
N GLN A 91 -9.83 12.36 15.69
CA GLN A 91 -8.45 12.75 15.99
C GLN A 91 -8.12 14.12 15.36
N THR A 92 -7.43 15.00 16.09
CA THR A 92 -6.94 16.27 15.52
C THR A 92 -5.74 16.06 14.58
N THR A 93 -4.89 15.09 14.92
CA THR A 93 -3.73 14.68 14.12
C THR A 93 -3.78 13.18 13.91
N LEU A 94 -3.62 12.74 12.66
CA LEU A 94 -3.61 11.32 12.30
C LEU A 94 -2.25 10.71 12.65
N ASN A 95 -2.22 9.53 13.25
CA ASN A 95 -0.98 8.77 13.44
C ASN A 95 -1.04 7.50 12.59
N ILE A 96 -0.10 7.35 11.67
CA ILE A 96 -0.07 6.26 10.68
C ILE A 96 1.20 5.44 10.92
N VAL A 97 1.04 4.13 11.04
CA VAL A 97 2.16 3.18 11.11
C VAL A 97 2.14 2.35 9.83
N ASP A 98 3.27 2.27 9.14
CA ASP A 98 3.37 1.54 7.88
C ASP A 98 4.82 1.08 7.66
N LEU A 99 5.01 0.04 6.86
CA LEU A 99 6.33 -0.30 6.32
C LEU A 99 6.74 0.66 5.20
N GLY A 100 5.74 1.18 4.47
CA GLY A 100 5.90 1.92 3.22
C GLY A 100 6.80 3.14 3.31
N TYR A 101 7.50 3.44 2.22
CA TYR A 101 8.69 4.30 2.30
C TYR A 101 8.43 5.78 1.98
N SER A 102 7.34 6.07 1.25
CA SER A 102 7.09 7.39 0.64
C SER A 102 5.89 8.15 1.19
N GLY A 103 5.16 7.55 2.13
CA GLY A 103 4.04 8.16 2.86
C GLY A 103 2.81 8.49 2.02
N THR A 104 2.61 7.80 0.89
CA THR A 104 1.49 8.07 -0.03
C THR A 104 0.13 7.93 0.66
N ILE A 105 -0.09 6.85 1.42
CA ILE A 105 -1.35 6.62 2.16
C ILE A 105 -1.56 7.74 3.21
N GLN A 106 -0.53 8.08 3.97
CA GLN A 106 -0.57 9.17 4.96
C GLN A 106 -0.98 10.49 4.31
N LYS A 107 -0.39 10.85 3.16
CA LYS A 107 -0.68 12.11 2.46
C LYS A 107 -2.11 12.12 1.90
N LEU A 108 -2.56 11.01 1.31
CA LEU A 108 -3.93 10.87 0.84
C LEU A 108 -4.96 10.94 1.97
N LEU A 109 -4.68 10.33 3.14
CA LEU A 109 -5.55 10.45 4.31
C LEU A 109 -5.58 11.87 4.88
N SER A 110 -4.42 12.55 4.90
CA SER A 110 -4.32 13.96 5.32
C SER A 110 -5.16 14.86 4.41
N LEU A 111 -5.12 14.60 3.09
CA LEU A 111 -5.92 15.30 2.10
C LEU A 111 -7.42 14.98 2.23
N LEU A 112 -7.77 13.69 2.39
CA LEU A 112 -9.16 13.23 2.48
C LEU A 112 -9.89 13.77 3.71
N LEU A 113 -9.19 13.80 4.85
CA LEU A 113 -9.76 14.22 6.14
C LEU A 113 -9.46 15.68 6.48
N GLU A 114 -8.67 16.36 5.64
CA GLU A 114 -8.18 17.73 5.86
C GLU A 114 -7.54 17.92 7.24
N LYS A 115 -6.63 17.00 7.58
CA LYS A 115 -5.96 16.95 8.88
C LYS A 115 -4.46 16.77 8.75
N PRO A 116 -3.68 17.29 9.71
CA PRO A 116 -2.27 16.97 9.81
C PRO A 116 -2.08 15.50 10.19
N SER A 117 -0.89 14.96 9.90
CA SER A 117 -0.54 13.59 10.22
C SER A 117 0.92 13.40 10.61
N ASN A 118 1.16 12.39 11.45
CA ASN A 118 2.46 11.84 11.78
C ASN A 118 2.56 10.41 11.27
N GLY A 119 3.59 10.12 10.48
CA GLY A 119 3.87 8.81 9.91
C GLY A 119 5.06 8.18 10.60
N HIS A 120 4.88 6.94 11.05
CA HIS A 120 5.84 6.11 11.74
C HIS A 120 6.21 4.93 10.85
N TYR A 121 7.38 5.02 10.23
CA TYR A 121 7.80 4.08 9.21
C TYR A 121 8.97 3.25 9.68
N LEU A 122 9.07 2.00 9.21
CA LEU A 122 10.32 1.25 9.38
C LEU A 122 11.46 2.00 8.67
N ILE A 123 11.25 2.40 7.41
CA ILE A 123 12.19 3.19 6.62
C ILE A 123 11.43 4.35 5.97
N ALA A 124 11.97 5.57 6.03
CA ALA A 124 11.36 6.75 5.41
C ALA A 124 12.29 7.36 4.34
N SER A 125 11.87 7.36 3.07
CA SER A 125 12.68 7.94 1.98
C SER A 125 12.73 9.46 2.00
N LYS A 126 11.67 10.11 2.48
CA LYS A 126 11.57 11.57 2.60
C LYS A 126 11.11 11.95 4.01
N PRO A 127 11.98 11.78 5.03
CA PRO A 127 11.65 12.07 6.42
C PRO A 127 11.38 13.56 6.63
N GLY A 128 10.86 13.90 7.81
CA GLY A 128 10.58 15.27 8.21
C GLY A 128 9.21 15.76 7.77
N LEU A 129 9.03 17.09 7.79
CA LEU A 129 7.75 17.74 7.54
C LEU A 129 7.51 17.90 6.03
N ASN A 130 6.41 17.31 5.54
CA ASN A 130 5.92 17.51 4.18
C ASN A 130 4.64 18.33 4.22
N TYR A 131 4.39 19.14 3.20
CA TYR A 131 3.14 19.91 3.07
C TYR A 131 2.20 19.25 2.07
N VAL A 132 0.92 19.15 2.42
CA VAL A 132 -0.14 18.51 1.62
C VAL A 132 -1.35 19.44 1.61
N TYR A 133 -1.43 20.33 0.62
CA TYR A 133 -2.57 21.25 0.41
C TYR A 133 -3.16 21.87 1.69
N GLY A 134 -2.35 22.64 2.42
CA GLY A 134 -2.78 23.30 3.66
C GLY A 134 -2.67 22.43 4.92
N GLN A 135 -2.33 21.15 4.78
CA GLN A 135 -2.03 20.23 5.88
C GLN A 135 -0.54 19.89 5.94
N THR A 136 -0.12 19.29 7.06
CA THR A 136 1.24 18.78 7.24
C THR A 136 1.26 17.27 7.39
N ALA A 137 2.22 16.61 6.76
CA ALA A 137 2.51 15.18 6.91
C ALA A 137 3.95 15.02 7.38
N ALA A 138 4.15 14.86 8.69
CA ALA A 138 5.45 14.57 9.27
C ALA A 138 5.77 13.08 9.10
N MET A 139 6.98 12.74 8.66
CA MET A 139 7.42 11.36 8.45
C MET A 139 8.66 11.06 9.26
N LYS A 140 8.69 9.91 9.94
CA LYS A 140 9.86 9.42 10.69
C LYS A 140 10.17 7.97 10.31
N GLY A 141 11.43 7.68 10.03
CA GLY A 141 11.95 6.32 9.84
C GLY A 141 12.63 5.83 11.13
N TYR A 142 12.24 4.65 11.61
CA TYR A 142 12.77 4.10 12.87
C TYR A 142 14.03 3.23 12.68
N LEU A 143 14.17 2.58 11.52
CA LEU A 143 15.39 1.84 11.14
C LEU A 143 16.33 2.72 10.31
N LYS A 144 15.78 3.40 9.30
CA LYS A 144 16.56 4.24 8.37
C LYS A 144 15.74 5.39 7.81
N GLU A 145 16.43 6.46 7.47
CA GLU A 145 15.86 7.65 6.84
C GLU A 145 16.68 8.06 5.61
N SER A 146 16.04 8.79 4.68
CA SER A 146 16.68 9.40 3.50
C SER A 146 17.33 8.40 2.53
N VAL A 147 16.69 7.25 2.35
CA VAL A 147 17.09 6.20 1.39
C VAL A 147 15.93 5.86 0.44
N SER A 148 16.23 5.66 -0.84
CA SER A 148 15.25 5.30 -1.87
C SER A 148 15.47 3.88 -2.39
N MET A 149 14.40 3.30 -2.95
CA MET A 149 14.45 2.00 -3.62
C MET A 149 15.42 2.06 -4.80
N GLY A 150 16.39 1.15 -4.84
CA GLY A 150 17.46 1.08 -5.85
C GLY A 150 18.76 1.78 -5.44
N ASP A 151 18.82 2.44 -4.28
CA ASP A 151 20.03 3.14 -3.81
C ASP A 151 21.08 2.17 -3.21
N GLY A 152 20.84 0.86 -3.20
CA GLY A 152 21.73 -0.15 -2.64
C GLY A 152 21.50 -0.44 -1.16
N TYR A 153 20.49 0.16 -0.54
CA TYR A 153 20.12 -0.13 0.84
C TYR A 153 19.29 -1.41 0.90
N LEU A 154 19.97 -2.52 1.17
CA LEU A 154 19.45 -3.88 1.02
C LEU A 154 18.09 -4.14 1.70
N PRO A 155 17.81 -3.67 2.93
CA PRO A 155 16.49 -3.84 3.55
C PRO A 155 15.34 -3.22 2.78
N LEU A 156 15.60 -2.09 2.11
CA LEU A 156 14.63 -1.42 1.26
C LEU A 156 14.56 -2.09 -0.11
N ASP A 157 15.70 -2.33 -0.75
CA ASP A 157 15.78 -2.94 -2.09
C ASP A 157 15.19 -4.34 -2.16
N ARG A 158 15.11 -5.02 -1.00
CA ARG A 158 14.52 -6.35 -0.83
C ARG A 158 13.28 -6.33 0.07
N SER A 159 12.54 -5.22 0.10
CA SER A 159 11.32 -5.07 0.93
C SER A 159 10.29 -6.17 0.74
N MET A 160 10.25 -6.79 -0.45
CA MET A 160 9.36 -7.89 -0.79
C MET A 160 9.40 -9.05 0.23
N PHE A 161 10.52 -9.28 0.92
CA PHE A 161 10.58 -10.27 2.00
C PHE A 161 9.71 -9.88 3.20
N LEU A 162 9.73 -8.61 3.61
CA LEU A 162 8.89 -8.11 4.69
C LEU A 162 7.42 -8.04 4.27
N GLU A 163 7.15 -7.65 3.03
CA GLU A 163 5.78 -7.62 2.48
C GLU A 163 5.15 -9.01 2.46
N ALA A 164 5.92 -10.04 2.08
CA ALA A 164 5.48 -11.43 2.15
C ALA A 164 5.11 -11.84 3.58
N LEU A 165 5.98 -11.54 4.55
CA LEU A 165 5.75 -11.87 5.96
C LEU A 165 4.64 -11.06 6.63
N LEU A 166 4.21 -9.95 6.03
CA LEU A 166 3.16 -9.08 6.55
C LEU A 166 1.91 -9.10 5.66
N THR A 167 1.79 -10.15 4.82
CA THR A 167 0.64 -10.37 3.95
C THR A 167 -0.63 -10.65 4.75
N SER A 168 -1.72 -10.02 4.31
CA SER A 168 -3.06 -10.21 4.89
C SER A 168 -3.64 -11.60 4.57
N PRO A 169 -4.49 -12.18 5.45
CA PRO A 169 -5.26 -13.40 5.14
C PRO A 169 -6.22 -13.23 3.95
N ASN A 170 -6.52 -11.98 3.60
CA ASN A 170 -7.34 -11.60 2.46
C ASN A 170 -6.46 -11.20 1.27
N GLY A 171 -7.06 -11.19 0.06
CA GLY A 171 -6.41 -10.58 -1.10
C GLY A 171 -6.28 -9.06 -0.93
N GLN A 172 -5.72 -8.38 -1.92
CA GLN A 172 -5.59 -6.92 -1.90
C GLN A 172 -6.95 -6.26 -1.65
N PHE A 173 -7.01 -5.30 -0.71
CA PHE A 173 -8.23 -4.51 -0.50
C PHE A 173 -8.53 -3.67 -1.75
N GLN A 174 -9.74 -3.84 -2.30
CA GLN A 174 -10.17 -3.16 -3.52
C GLN A 174 -11.26 -2.13 -3.25
N ASP A 175 -12.24 -2.46 -2.41
CA ASP A 175 -13.41 -1.61 -2.22
C ASP A 175 -14.10 -1.86 -0.87
N ILE A 176 -14.89 -0.88 -0.43
CA ILE A 176 -15.77 -0.96 0.74
C ILE A 176 -17.12 -0.37 0.39
N ARG A 177 -18.19 -1.02 0.83
CA ARG A 177 -19.57 -0.55 0.67
C ARG A 177 -20.31 -0.64 2.00
N HIS A 178 -21.38 0.13 2.14
CA HIS A 178 -22.32 -0.10 3.23
C HIS A 178 -22.97 -1.48 3.06
N SER A 179 -23.09 -2.23 4.15
CA SER A 179 -23.78 -3.51 4.06
C SER A 179 -25.28 -3.28 3.83
N PRO A 180 -25.92 -4.09 2.96
CA PRO A 180 -27.37 -4.11 2.85
C PRO A 180 -28.03 -4.89 4.01
N LEU A 181 -27.24 -5.55 4.87
CA LEU A 181 -27.74 -6.37 5.96
C LEU A 181 -28.05 -5.52 7.22
N PRO A 182 -29.11 -5.86 7.99
CA PRO A 182 -29.54 -5.06 9.15
C PRO A 182 -28.50 -4.89 10.28
N HIS A 183 -27.48 -5.75 10.32
CA HIS A 183 -26.44 -5.79 11.36
C HIS A 183 -25.02 -5.76 10.79
N GLY A 184 -24.88 -5.57 9.48
CA GLY A 184 -23.58 -5.34 8.86
C GLY A 184 -23.34 -3.84 8.75
N ASP A 185 -22.22 -3.35 9.25
CA ASP A 185 -21.86 -1.94 9.01
C ASP A 185 -21.30 -1.78 7.59
N PHE A 186 -20.43 -2.72 7.18
CA PHE A 186 -19.69 -2.66 5.91
C PHE A 186 -19.54 -4.03 5.24
N GLU A 187 -19.46 -4.00 3.91
CA GLU A 187 -18.95 -5.10 3.08
C GLU A 187 -17.61 -4.72 2.49
N TYR A 188 -16.66 -5.65 2.53
CA TYR A 188 -15.29 -5.47 2.02
C TYR A 188 -15.07 -6.34 0.79
N TYR A 189 -14.50 -5.75 -0.24
CA TYR A 189 -14.17 -6.43 -1.49
C TYR A 189 -12.67 -6.54 -1.61
N TYR A 190 -12.21 -7.77 -1.84
CA TYR A 190 -10.81 -8.11 -1.95
C TYR A 190 -10.51 -8.72 -3.31
N GLY A 191 -9.28 -8.51 -3.78
CA GLY A 191 -8.74 -9.19 -4.95
C GLY A 191 -8.52 -10.68 -4.72
N ARG A 192 -7.92 -11.33 -5.72
CA ARG A 192 -7.56 -12.75 -5.62
C ARG A 192 -6.60 -12.99 -4.45
N LYS A 193 -6.68 -14.19 -3.87
CA LYS A 193 -5.66 -14.65 -2.92
C LYS A 193 -4.44 -15.14 -3.70
N VAL A 194 -3.24 -14.84 -3.21
CA VAL A 194 -1.98 -15.42 -3.70
C VAL A 194 -1.61 -16.67 -2.89
N ASN A 195 -0.47 -17.28 -3.22
CA ASN A 195 -0.08 -18.56 -2.65
C ASN A 195 0.20 -18.45 -1.14
N ALA A 196 0.76 -17.31 -0.68
CA ALA A 196 1.01 -17.05 0.73
C ALA A 196 -0.26 -17.21 1.60
N GLN A 197 -1.43 -16.78 1.13
CA GLN A 197 -2.69 -16.96 1.89
C GLN A 197 -3.14 -18.42 2.01
N LYS A 198 -2.63 -19.36 1.20
CA LYS A 198 -2.88 -20.80 1.41
C LYS A 198 -2.14 -21.33 2.63
N TYR A 199 -1.01 -20.71 2.97
CA TYR A 199 -0.15 -21.05 4.11
C TYR A 199 -0.32 -20.04 5.25
N ILE A 200 -1.49 -19.39 5.34
CA ILE A 200 -1.73 -18.33 6.32
C ILE A 200 -1.53 -18.81 7.77
N HIS A 201 -1.87 -20.07 8.07
CA HIS A 201 -1.66 -20.68 9.38
C HIS A 201 -0.17 -20.85 9.75
N GLU A 202 0.72 -21.02 8.77
CA GLU A 202 2.16 -21.03 9.00
C GLU A 202 2.66 -19.59 9.21
N LEU A 203 2.14 -18.64 8.43
CA LEU A 203 2.45 -17.23 8.59
C LEU A 203 2.04 -16.68 9.96
N GLU A 204 0.85 -17.05 10.44
CA GLU A 204 0.35 -16.71 11.78
C GLU A 204 1.27 -17.23 12.88
N GLN A 205 1.84 -18.43 12.73
CA GLN A 205 2.82 -18.96 13.68
C GLN A 205 4.12 -18.14 13.68
N VAL A 206 4.59 -17.72 12.51
CA VAL A 206 5.77 -16.85 12.39
C VAL A 206 5.50 -15.49 13.05
N MET A 207 4.34 -14.88 12.78
CA MET A 207 3.94 -13.61 13.40
C MET A 207 3.79 -13.73 14.92
N GLN A 208 3.19 -14.81 15.41
CA GLN A 208 3.06 -15.06 16.84
C GLN A 208 4.44 -15.20 17.50
N GLY A 209 5.36 -15.95 16.90
CA GLY A 209 6.74 -16.05 17.39
C GLY A 209 7.46 -14.70 17.45
N ALA A 210 7.22 -13.81 16.49
CA ALA A 210 7.75 -12.45 16.52
C ALA A 210 7.16 -11.62 17.67
N ILE A 211 5.85 -11.70 17.91
CA ILE A 211 5.18 -11.03 19.05
C ILE A 211 5.72 -11.57 20.38
N ASP A 212 5.81 -12.89 20.52
CA ASP A 212 6.34 -13.55 21.72
C ASP A 212 7.76 -13.09 22.02
N TYR A 213 8.59 -12.94 20.98
CA TYR A 213 9.94 -12.43 21.11
C TYR A 213 9.98 -10.95 21.56
N VAL A 214 9.13 -10.09 20.99
CA VAL A 214 9.03 -8.68 21.43
C VAL A 214 8.60 -8.60 22.90
N ILE A 215 7.64 -9.42 23.32
CA ILE A 215 7.20 -9.49 24.72
C ILE A 215 8.34 -9.99 25.62
N HIS A 216 9.06 -11.02 25.20
CA HIS A 216 10.23 -11.54 25.91
C HIS A 216 11.31 -10.46 26.06
N ALA A 217 11.66 -9.79 24.97
CA ALA A 217 12.64 -8.71 24.96
C ALA A 217 12.24 -7.58 25.92
N ALA A 218 10.97 -7.14 25.88
CA ALA A 218 10.45 -6.12 26.77
C ALA A 218 10.53 -6.54 28.25
N LYS A 219 10.14 -7.79 28.58
CA LYS A 219 10.20 -8.33 29.96
C LYS A 219 11.63 -8.40 30.49
N HIS A 220 12.60 -8.71 29.64
CA HIS A 220 14.00 -8.85 30.01
C HIS A 220 14.85 -7.61 29.71
N GLN A 221 14.21 -6.50 29.31
CA GLN A 221 14.87 -5.24 28.96
C GLN A 221 15.96 -5.43 27.88
N VAL A 222 15.74 -6.37 26.96
CA VAL A 222 16.57 -6.56 25.78
C VAL A 222 16.20 -5.49 24.78
N SER A 223 17.18 -4.69 24.37
CA SER A 223 17.03 -3.64 23.37
C SER A 223 17.99 -3.87 22.21
N PHE A 224 17.57 -3.48 21.02
CA PHE A 224 18.41 -3.50 19.83
C PHE A 224 18.67 -2.07 19.36
N THR A 225 19.91 -1.80 18.98
CA THR A 225 20.26 -0.63 18.18
C THR A 225 19.75 -0.81 16.75
N ALA A 226 19.52 0.30 16.05
CA ALA A 226 19.14 0.24 14.63
C ALA A 226 20.14 -0.56 13.78
N ASN A 227 21.44 -0.45 14.10
CA ASN A 227 22.49 -1.19 13.40
C ASN A 227 22.41 -2.70 13.63
N GLU A 228 22.08 -3.18 14.84
CA GLU A 228 21.91 -4.62 15.10
C GLU A 228 20.71 -5.19 14.35
N VAL A 229 19.60 -4.43 14.30
CA VAL A 229 18.42 -4.80 13.52
C VAL A 229 18.76 -4.84 12.03
N GLU A 230 19.45 -3.81 11.51
CA GLU A 230 19.87 -3.72 10.11
C GLU A 230 20.79 -4.90 9.72
N GLN A 231 21.80 -5.22 10.54
CA GLN A 231 22.69 -6.35 10.31
C GLN A 231 21.95 -7.69 10.30
N THR A 232 21.01 -7.88 11.23
CA THR A 232 20.18 -9.08 11.29
C THR A 232 19.31 -9.21 10.04
N LEU A 233 18.64 -8.14 9.64
CA LEU A 233 17.79 -8.13 8.45
C LEU A 233 18.60 -8.40 7.19
N ASN A 234 19.76 -7.75 7.03
CA ASN A 234 20.68 -7.95 5.91
C ASN A 234 21.10 -9.41 5.77
N GLN A 235 21.38 -10.12 6.87
CA GLN A 235 21.73 -11.54 6.81
C GLN A 235 20.61 -12.37 6.18
N HIS A 236 19.36 -12.13 6.59
CA HIS A 236 18.21 -12.90 6.13
C HIS A 236 17.83 -12.61 4.68
N VAL A 237 17.95 -11.35 4.24
CA VAL A 237 17.60 -10.97 2.87
C VAL A 237 18.74 -11.17 1.88
N ALA A 238 19.99 -11.40 2.32
CA ALA A 238 21.15 -11.58 1.44
C ALA A 238 21.53 -13.06 1.19
N LYS A 239 21.25 -13.96 2.13
CA LYS A 239 21.84 -15.32 2.13
C LYS A 239 20.76 -16.40 1.97
N PRO A 240 20.94 -17.36 1.04
CA PRO A 240 19.92 -18.38 0.74
C PRO A 240 19.61 -19.33 1.89
N ASN A 241 20.56 -19.55 2.81
CA ASN A 241 20.43 -20.53 3.90
C ASN A 241 19.94 -19.93 5.22
N MET A 242 19.60 -18.63 5.26
CA MET A 242 19.10 -17.98 6.47
C MET A 242 17.60 -18.15 6.66
N ILE A 243 16.86 -18.39 5.57
CA ILE A 243 15.42 -18.65 5.61
C ILE A 243 15.20 -20.16 5.53
N PRO A 244 14.60 -20.79 6.56
CA PRO A 244 14.28 -22.21 6.53
C PRO A 244 13.44 -22.58 5.28
N ARG A 245 13.80 -23.67 4.61
CA ARG A 245 13.10 -24.13 3.39
C ARG A 245 11.60 -24.36 3.58
N ALA A 246 11.19 -24.72 4.79
CA ALA A 246 9.79 -24.89 5.15
C ALA A 246 8.98 -23.59 5.00
N LEU A 247 9.62 -22.42 5.13
CA LEU A 247 8.97 -21.11 5.04
C LEU A 247 8.96 -20.54 3.62
N TRP A 248 9.65 -21.17 2.66
CA TRP A 248 9.73 -20.67 1.28
C TRP A 248 8.36 -20.42 0.62
N PRO A 249 7.32 -21.24 0.83
CA PRO A 249 5.99 -20.97 0.27
C PRO A 249 5.35 -19.66 0.75
N LEU A 250 5.79 -19.10 1.89
CA LEU A 250 5.30 -17.83 2.41
C LEU A 250 5.78 -16.63 1.59
N PHE A 251 6.90 -16.77 0.88
CA PHE A 251 7.51 -15.72 0.09
C PHE A 251 6.93 -15.66 -1.33
N THR A 252 5.62 -15.40 -1.41
CA THR A 252 4.94 -15.08 -2.67
C THR A 252 4.00 -13.91 -2.45
N ILE A 253 4.18 -12.84 -3.23
CA ILE A 253 3.42 -11.58 -3.08
C ILE A 253 2.62 -11.27 -4.35
N ASP A 254 1.54 -10.51 -4.18
CA ASP A 254 0.78 -9.92 -5.28
C ASP A 254 1.32 -8.53 -5.62
N ASP A 255 1.75 -8.33 -6.86
CA ASP A 255 2.25 -7.06 -7.40
C ASP A 255 1.41 -6.62 -8.63
N ASP A 256 0.10 -6.88 -8.58
CA ASP A 256 -0.87 -6.45 -9.60
C ASP A 256 -0.93 -4.91 -9.76
N VAL A 257 -0.55 -4.13 -8.74
CA VAL A 257 -0.50 -2.64 -8.81
C VAL A 257 0.56 -2.13 -9.78
N ALA A 258 1.71 -2.80 -9.85
CA ALA A 258 2.74 -2.55 -10.86
C ALA A 258 2.48 -3.31 -12.17
N GLY A 259 1.55 -4.28 -12.16
CA GLY A 259 1.18 -5.12 -13.30
C GLY A 259 2.01 -6.40 -13.44
N ASN A 260 2.77 -6.78 -12.40
CA ASN A 260 3.70 -7.91 -12.44
C ASN A 260 3.06 -9.26 -12.03
N GLY A 261 1.83 -9.25 -11.49
CA GLY A 261 1.18 -10.49 -11.04
C GLY A 261 1.79 -11.01 -9.75
N THR A 262 2.04 -12.31 -9.66
CA THR A 262 2.65 -12.92 -8.46
C THR A 262 4.18 -12.96 -8.58
N VAL A 263 4.87 -12.45 -7.56
CA VAL A 263 6.35 -12.42 -7.48
C VAL A 263 6.82 -13.25 -6.29
N ASP A 264 7.89 -14.05 -6.50
CA ASP A 264 8.61 -14.77 -5.45
C ASP A 264 9.97 -14.08 -5.22
N PRO A 265 10.19 -13.36 -4.09
CA PRO A 265 11.44 -12.70 -3.83
C PRO A 265 12.65 -13.64 -3.69
N LEU A 266 12.46 -14.90 -3.26
CA LEU A 266 13.57 -15.86 -3.21
C LEU A 266 14.09 -16.15 -4.62
N GLN A 267 13.18 -16.36 -5.58
CA GLN A 267 13.56 -16.54 -6.98
C GLN A 267 14.07 -15.25 -7.61
N PHE A 268 13.38 -14.13 -7.38
CA PHE A 268 13.71 -12.83 -7.99
C PHE A 268 15.13 -12.36 -7.61
N PHE A 269 15.55 -12.60 -6.37
CA PHE A 269 16.88 -12.22 -5.88
C PHE A 269 17.93 -13.35 -5.94
N GLY A 270 17.62 -14.49 -6.57
CA GLY A 270 18.56 -15.60 -6.74
C GLY A 270 18.97 -16.29 -5.44
N LEU A 271 18.05 -16.40 -4.47
CA LEU A 271 18.25 -17.08 -3.19
C LEU A 271 17.68 -18.51 -3.15
N ARG A 272 17.14 -18.99 -4.27
CA ARG A 272 16.60 -20.34 -4.47
C ARG A 272 17.32 -21.08 -5.59
#